data_AF-A0A6I9SRB0-F1
#
_entry.id   AF-A0A6I9SRB0-F1
#
_cell.length_a   1.000
_cell.length_b   1.000
_cell.length_c   1.000
_cell.angle_alpha   90.00
_cell.angle_beta   90.00
_cell.angle_gamma   90.00
#
_symmetry.space_group_name_H-M   'P 1'
#
loop_
_entity.id
_entity.type
_entity.pdbx_description
1 polymer ?
#
loop_
_entity_poly.entity_id
_entity_poly.type
_entity_poly.pdbx_seq_one_letter_code
_entity_poly.pdbx_strand_id
1 'polypeptide(L)'
;MSSPAIQQDENAIQGANDMPKWLDQFLEKTFFRKCSTHHLRKNDLNRYCITCNASACKHCVATSVHIEHEVLTIYRHVYQDVVPLDQMEQHIDCSKIQTYKCNKKWVISLTPLPHTGSGSLIEGDGACKVCKRKLTHRSDRFCFCSIACKFQAISRRNRIQFRLRAKKTSQTKAAVYQQASTSESKRKRSRKGVPRRAI
;
A
#
# COMPACT_ATOMS: atom_id res chain seq x y z
N MET A 1 -35.41 -25.32 -2.81
CA MET A 1 -34.32 -26.30 -2.63
C MET A 1 -33.05 -25.64 -3.09
N SER A 2 -32.26 -25.14 -2.14
CA SER A 2 -31.19 -24.15 -2.36
C SER A 2 -29.85 -24.78 -2.80
N SER A 3 -29.11 -23.99 -3.59
CA SER A 3 -27.82 -24.25 -4.24
C SER A 3 -26.67 -24.69 -3.33
N PRO A 4 -25.70 -25.46 -3.87
CA PRO A 4 -24.32 -25.41 -3.36
C PRO A 4 -23.29 -25.47 -4.49
N ALA A 5 -22.74 -24.32 -4.90
CA ALA A 5 -21.47 -24.25 -5.66
C ALA A 5 -20.83 -22.86 -5.55
N ILE A 6 -20.54 -22.42 -4.32
CA ILE A 6 -19.64 -21.30 -4.06
C ILE A 6 -18.69 -21.75 -2.96
N GLN A 7 -17.59 -22.39 -3.34
CA GLN A 7 -16.44 -22.64 -2.48
C GLN A 7 -15.36 -23.28 -3.35
N GLN A 8 -14.51 -22.46 -3.95
CA GLN A 8 -13.15 -22.78 -4.41
C GLN A 8 -12.63 -21.61 -5.27
N ASP A 9 -12.19 -20.52 -4.64
CA ASP A 9 -11.02 -19.76 -5.13
C ASP A 9 -10.51 -18.68 -4.14
N GLU A 10 -10.49 -18.98 -2.84
CA GLU A 10 -9.95 -18.05 -1.81
C GLU A 10 -8.49 -18.37 -1.40
N ASN A 11 -7.77 -19.18 -2.17
CA ASN A 11 -6.41 -19.64 -1.81
C ASN A 11 -5.33 -19.26 -2.83
N ALA A 12 -5.42 -18.06 -3.41
CA ALA A 12 -4.28 -17.41 -4.04
C ALA A 12 -4.25 -15.93 -3.63
N ILE A 13 -3.43 -15.61 -2.62
CA ILE A 13 -2.72 -14.34 -2.34
C ILE A 13 -2.20 -14.49 -0.89
N GLN A 14 -1.26 -15.42 -0.70
CA GLN A 14 -0.35 -15.41 0.43
C GLN A 14 0.92 -14.72 -0.04
N GLY A 15 1.01 -13.45 0.29
CA GLY A 15 2.16 -12.58 0.09
C GLY A 15 1.80 -11.29 0.78
N ALA A 16 2.34 -11.08 1.98
CA ALA A 16 2.28 -9.77 2.61
C ALA A 16 3.05 -8.81 1.70
N ASN A 17 2.33 -8.19 0.74
CA ASN A 17 2.85 -7.13 -0.12
C ASN A 17 3.00 -5.88 0.73
N ASP A 18 3.97 -5.90 1.66
CA ASP A 18 4.41 -4.71 2.35
C ASP A 18 5.14 -3.86 1.32
N MET A 19 4.47 -2.78 0.92
CA MET A 19 5.09 -1.83 0.01
C MET A 19 6.33 -1.23 0.70
N PRO A 20 7.46 -1.06 -0.01
CA PRO A 20 8.66 -0.49 0.58
C PRO A 20 8.38 0.89 1.21
N LYS A 21 8.95 1.13 2.40
CA LYS A 21 8.76 2.39 3.14
C LYS A 21 9.19 3.62 2.34
N TRP A 22 10.19 3.49 1.49
CA TRP A 22 10.68 4.58 0.64
C TRP A 22 9.64 5.02 -0.40
N LEU A 23 8.67 4.16 -0.76
CA LEU A 23 7.71 4.48 -1.82
C LEU A 23 6.77 5.61 -1.43
N ASP A 24 6.38 5.70 -0.17
CA ASP A 24 5.53 6.79 0.34
C ASP A 24 6.24 8.14 0.12
N GLN A 25 7.49 8.22 0.56
CA GLN A 25 8.32 9.41 0.43
C GLN A 25 8.63 9.74 -1.03
N PHE A 26 8.79 8.72 -1.88
CA PHE A 26 8.98 8.89 -3.33
C PHE A 26 7.76 9.53 -4.00
N LEU A 27 6.55 9.09 -3.64
CA LEU A 27 5.30 9.63 -4.19
C LEU A 27 5.00 11.07 -3.73
N GLU A 28 5.58 11.51 -2.62
CA GLU A 28 5.48 12.89 -2.13
C GLU A 28 6.51 13.85 -2.76
N LYS A 29 7.55 13.33 -3.44
CA LYS A 29 8.57 14.19 -4.04
C LYS A 29 8.02 14.94 -5.26
N THR A 30 8.55 16.13 -5.46
CA THR A 30 8.41 16.89 -6.72
C THR A 30 9.69 16.81 -7.53
N PHE A 31 9.59 16.43 -8.81
CA PHE A 31 10.73 16.33 -9.71
C PHE A 31 10.86 17.55 -10.62
N PHE A 32 11.97 17.62 -11.37
CA PHE A 32 12.25 18.65 -12.39
C PHE A 32 12.44 20.08 -11.87
N ARG A 33 12.60 20.27 -10.55
CA ARG A 33 13.18 21.52 -10.01
C ARG A 33 14.66 21.61 -10.37
N LYS A 34 15.23 22.82 -10.34
CA LYS A 34 16.67 23.01 -10.52
C LYS A 34 17.42 22.61 -9.26
N CYS A 35 18.54 21.89 -9.44
CA CYS A 35 19.45 21.59 -8.35
C CYS A 35 20.03 22.89 -7.79
N SER A 36 19.97 23.06 -6.46
CA SER A 36 20.54 24.21 -5.77
C SER A 36 22.07 24.15 -5.68
N THR A 37 22.65 22.95 -5.66
CA THR A 37 24.09 22.73 -5.55
C THR A 37 24.83 22.90 -6.89
N HIS A 38 24.20 22.52 -8.01
CA HIS A 38 24.84 22.49 -9.32
C HIS A 38 24.15 23.47 -10.28
N HIS A 39 24.89 24.46 -10.77
CA HIS A 39 24.40 25.45 -11.74
C HIS A 39 24.76 25.11 -13.21
N LEU A 40 25.29 23.91 -13.45
CA LEU A 40 25.65 23.44 -14.78
C LEU A 40 24.40 23.07 -15.63
N ARG A 41 24.59 22.95 -16.95
CA ARG A 41 23.55 22.43 -17.85
C ARG A 41 23.06 21.04 -17.41
N LYS A 42 21.76 20.77 -17.63
CA LYS A 42 21.05 19.53 -17.29
C LYS A 42 21.13 19.22 -15.77
N ASN A 43 20.85 20.22 -14.94
CA ASN A 43 20.81 20.14 -13.48
C ASN A 43 19.38 19.92 -12.92
N ASP A 44 18.45 19.43 -13.74
CA ASP A 44 17.10 19.11 -13.28
C ASP A 44 17.12 17.94 -12.29
N LEU A 45 16.36 18.04 -11.20
CA LEU A 45 16.15 17.00 -10.21
C LEU A 45 15.19 15.94 -10.78
N ASN A 46 15.68 15.17 -11.75
CA ASN A 46 14.93 14.13 -12.46
C ASN A 46 15.41 12.71 -12.13
N ARG A 47 16.13 12.55 -11.04
CA ARG A 47 16.56 11.27 -10.50
C ARG A 47 16.12 11.15 -9.05
N TYR A 48 15.86 9.94 -8.60
CA TYR A 48 15.54 9.65 -7.21
C TYR A 48 16.46 8.56 -6.69
N CYS A 49 17.23 8.87 -5.65
CA CYS A 49 18.06 7.90 -4.97
C CYS A 49 17.24 7.22 -3.88
N ILE A 50 17.03 5.91 -4.01
CA ILE A 50 16.26 5.10 -3.06
C ILE A 50 16.98 5.06 -1.71
N THR A 51 18.29 4.82 -1.71
CA THR A 51 19.13 4.76 -0.49
C THR A 51 19.09 6.06 0.30
N CYS A 52 19.19 7.20 -0.36
CA CYS A 52 19.18 8.52 0.30
C CYS A 52 17.79 9.12 0.48
N ASN A 53 16.74 8.52 -0.10
CA ASN A 53 15.40 9.09 -0.15
C ASN A 53 15.38 10.58 -0.62
N ALA A 54 16.15 10.86 -1.68
CA ALA A 54 16.40 12.22 -2.14
C ALA A 54 16.27 12.33 -3.66
N SER A 55 15.70 13.44 -4.13
CA SER A 55 15.77 13.80 -5.54
C SER A 55 17.14 14.39 -5.86
N ALA A 56 17.67 14.01 -7.01
CA ALA A 56 19.03 14.31 -7.42
C ALA A 56 19.05 14.72 -8.90
N CYS A 57 20.01 15.56 -9.29
CA CYS A 57 20.32 15.78 -10.70
C CYS A 57 21.40 14.80 -11.18
N LYS A 58 21.69 14.79 -12.48
CA LYS A 58 22.74 13.94 -13.04
C LYS A 58 24.12 14.12 -12.38
N HIS A 59 24.43 15.34 -11.91
CA HIS A 59 25.72 15.66 -11.30
C HIS A 59 25.80 15.17 -9.87
N CYS A 60 24.71 15.30 -9.09
CA CYS A 60 24.61 14.72 -7.75
C CYS A 60 24.84 13.20 -7.78
N VAL A 61 24.25 12.50 -8.75
CA VAL A 61 24.38 11.04 -8.87
C VAL A 61 25.78 10.62 -9.31
N ALA A 62 26.51 11.47 -10.02
CA ALA A 62 27.89 11.19 -10.44
C ALA A 62 28.92 11.38 -9.30
N THR A 63 28.51 11.90 -8.14
CA THR A 63 29.40 12.00 -6.98
C THR A 63 29.67 10.62 -6.38
N SER A 64 30.82 10.45 -5.72
CA SER A 64 31.20 9.19 -5.05
C SER A 64 30.17 8.71 -4.03
N VAL A 65 29.38 9.62 -3.45
CA VAL A 65 28.32 9.30 -2.48
C VAL A 65 27.18 8.47 -3.11
N HIS A 66 26.90 8.65 -4.41
CA HIS A 66 25.74 8.04 -5.06
C HIS A 66 26.11 6.96 -6.08
N ILE A 67 27.40 6.67 -6.27
CA ILE A 67 27.87 5.75 -7.33
C ILE A 67 27.38 4.31 -7.14
N GLU A 68 27.20 3.88 -5.88
CA GLU A 68 26.72 2.54 -5.51
C GLU A 68 25.26 2.54 -5.04
N HIS A 69 24.55 3.66 -5.15
CA HIS A 69 23.16 3.74 -4.71
C HIS A 69 22.19 3.34 -5.82
N GLU A 70 21.06 2.78 -5.42
CA GLU A 70 19.95 2.53 -6.33
C GLU A 70 19.28 3.86 -6.71
N VAL A 71 19.24 4.15 -8.02
CA VAL A 71 18.74 5.42 -8.54
C VAL A 71 17.73 5.20 -9.67
N LEU A 72 16.51 5.68 -9.44
CA LEU A 72 15.45 5.74 -10.44
C LEU A 72 15.60 6.98 -11.32
N THR A 73 15.37 6.84 -12.62
CA THR A 73 15.29 7.97 -13.53
C THR A 73 13.84 8.34 -13.79
N ILE A 74 13.50 9.61 -13.59
CA ILE A 74 12.14 10.14 -13.75
C ILE A 74 12.02 10.87 -15.09
N TYR A 75 10.95 10.59 -15.80
CA TYR A 75 10.58 11.20 -17.08
C TYR A 75 9.25 11.94 -16.94
N ARG A 76 8.90 12.76 -17.94
CA ARG A 76 7.59 13.39 -18.06
C ARG A 76 6.80 12.76 -19.18
N HIS A 77 5.57 12.35 -18.88
CA HIS A 77 4.59 11.90 -19.88
C HIS A 77 3.23 12.50 -19.56
N VAL A 78 2.66 13.25 -20.51
CA VAL A 78 1.38 13.98 -20.36
C VAL A 78 1.33 14.74 -19.03
N TYR A 79 2.32 15.61 -18.83
CA TYR A 79 2.44 16.48 -17.64
C TYR A 79 2.57 15.76 -16.28
N GLN A 80 2.79 14.44 -16.26
CA GLN A 80 3.02 13.70 -15.02
C GLN A 80 4.36 12.99 -15.01
N ASP A 81 4.84 12.76 -13.80
CA ASP A 81 6.08 12.06 -13.52
C ASP A 81 5.87 10.56 -13.71
N VAL A 82 6.72 9.97 -14.55
CA VAL A 82 6.70 8.55 -14.88
C VAL A 82 8.08 7.94 -14.72
N VAL A 83 8.12 6.64 -14.46
CA VAL A 83 9.37 5.88 -14.37
C VAL A 83 9.35 4.73 -15.39
N PRO A 84 10.52 4.34 -15.91
CA PRO A 84 10.64 3.15 -16.75
C PRO A 84 10.18 1.90 -16.02
N LEU A 85 9.38 1.07 -16.70
CA LEU A 85 8.81 -0.14 -16.09
C LEU A 85 9.91 -1.11 -15.63
N ASP A 86 10.93 -1.30 -16.46
CA ASP A 86 12.10 -2.14 -16.21
C ASP A 86 12.89 -1.74 -14.96
N GLN A 87 13.00 -0.44 -14.68
CA GLN A 87 13.62 0.04 -13.45
C GLN A 87 12.73 -0.22 -12.23
N MET A 88 11.43 0.02 -12.32
CA MET A 88 10.55 -0.08 -11.15
C MET A 88 10.25 -1.51 -10.74
N GLU A 89 10.16 -2.42 -11.71
CA GLU A 89 9.90 -3.86 -11.47
C GLU A 89 10.97 -4.52 -10.61
N GLN A 90 12.18 -3.95 -10.55
CA GLN A 90 13.26 -4.41 -9.68
C GLN A 90 12.98 -4.13 -8.19
N HIS A 91 12.10 -3.17 -7.87
CA HIS A 91 11.88 -2.72 -6.49
C HIS A 91 10.47 -2.96 -5.98
N ILE A 92 9.45 -2.97 -6.85
CA ILE A 92 8.06 -3.25 -6.47
C ILE A 92 7.35 -4.11 -7.52
N ASP A 93 6.36 -4.87 -7.06
CA ASP A 93 5.42 -5.53 -7.95
C ASP A 93 4.64 -4.48 -8.75
N CYS A 94 4.92 -4.37 -10.05
CA CYS A 94 4.21 -3.49 -10.98
C CYS A 94 2.98 -4.15 -11.63
N SER A 95 2.69 -5.40 -11.29
CA SER A 95 1.52 -6.10 -11.83
C SER A 95 0.22 -5.36 -11.52
N LYS A 96 -0.74 -5.45 -12.44
CA LYS A 96 -2.06 -4.80 -12.35
C LYS A 96 -2.01 -3.27 -12.35
N ILE A 97 -0.85 -2.64 -12.52
CA ILE A 97 -0.73 -1.20 -12.83
C ILE A 97 -0.74 -1.03 -14.34
N GLN A 98 -1.57 -0.12 -14.83
CA GLN A 98 -1.59 0.24 -16.24
C GLN A 98 -0.25 0.84 -16.66
N THR A 99 0.33 0.27 -17.71
CA THR A 99 1.56 0.76 -18.34
C THR A 99 1.24 1.65 -19.54
N TYR A 100 2.17 2.53 -19.86
CA TYR A 100 2.09 3.46 -20.99
C TYR A 100 3.34 3.31 -21.86
N LYS A 101 3.22 3.61 -23.15
CA LYS A 101 4.37 3.66 -24.07
C LYS A 101 4.79 5.10 -24.28
N CYS A 102 6.00 5.45 -23.88
CA CYS A 102 6.59 6.78 -24.06
C CYS A 102 7.93 6.64 -24.78
N ASN A 103 8.10 7.29 -25.94
CA ASN A 103 9.34 7.23 -26.74
C ASN A 103 9.89 5.81 -26.93
N LYS A 104 9.01 4.88 -27.34
CA LYS A 104 9.31 3.44 -27.52
C LYS A 104 9.69 2.67 -26.24
N LYS A 105 9.64 3.27 -25.05
CA LYS A 105 9.84 2.61 -23.76
C LYS A 105 8.53 2.41 -23.01
N TRP A 106 8.44 1.32 -22.24
CA TRP A 106 7.34 1.11 -21.30
C TRP A 106 7.59 1.90 -20.02
N VAL A 107 6.58 2.65 -19.59
CA VAL A 107 6.64 3.49 -18.40
C VAL A 107 5.37 3.33 -17.56
N ILE A 108 5.48 3.64 -16.28
CA ILE A 108 4.35 3.69 -15.34
C ILE A 108 4.31 5.05 -14.66
N SER A 109 3.09 5.54 -14.44
CA SER A 109 2.87 6.85 -13.82
C SER A 109 2.93 6.76 -12.31
N LEU A 110 3.60 7.72 -11.67
CA LEU A 110 3.62 7.86 -10.20
C LEU A 110 2.21 8.11 -9.69
N THR A 111 1.58 9.13 -10.25
CA THR A 111 0.24 9.62 -9.89
C THR A 111 -0.73 9.42 -11.06
N PRO A 112 -2.05 9.51 -10.84
CA PRO A 112 -3.02 9.47 -11.92
C PRO A 112 -2.76 10.57 -12.97
N LEU A 113 -2.79 10.19 -14.26
CA LEU A 113 -2.61 11.17 -15.35
C LEU A 113 -3.72 12.23 -15.40
N PRO A 114 -3.41 13.47 -15.84
CA PRO A 114 -4.41 14.51 -16.00
C PRO A 114 -5.34 14.13 -17.16
N HIS A 115 -6.63 14.33 -16.98
CA HIS A 115 -7.63 13.84 -17.92
C HIS A 115 -7.45 14.41 -19.33
N THR A 116 -7.38 13.54 -20.34
CA THR A 116 -7.74 13.87 -21.71
C THR A 116 -9.00 13.08 -22.08
N GLY A 117 -10.17 13.67 -21.86
CA GLY A 117 -11.40 13.30 -22.58
C GLY A 117 -12.27 12.14 -22.08
N SER A 118 -12.06 11.58 -20.89
CA SER A 118 -12.98 10.54 -20.35
C SER A 118 -13.27 10.79 -18.88
N GLY A 119 -14.01 11.87 -18.60
CA GLY A 119 -14.59 12.18 -17.30
C GLY A 119 -15.74 11.26 -16.88
N SER A 120 -15.95 10.13 -17.56
CA SER A 120 -16.88 9.12 -17.08
C SER A 120 -16.18 8.32 -15.98
N LEU A 121 -16.51 8.64 -14.73
CA LEU A 121 -16.46 7.65 -13.66
C LEU A 121 -17.33 6.49 -14.13
N ILE A 122 -16.71 5.37 -14.47
CA ILE A 122 -17.44 4.18 -14.86
C ILE A 122 -17.56 3.31 -13.63
N GLU A 123 -18.78 2.94 -13.26
CA GLU A 123 -19.04 1.85 -12.35
C GLU A 123 -18.95 0.54 -13.14
N GLY A 124 -18.06 -0.36 -12.72
CA GLY A 124 -17.91 -1.69 -13.33
C GLY A 124 -16.49 -2.01 -13.81
N ASP A 125 -16.40 -3.06 -14.63
CA ASP A 125 -15.13 -3.61 -15.11
C ASP A 125 -14.38 -2.65 -16.03
N GLY A 126 -13.09 -2.48 -15.75
CA GLY A 126 -12.20 -1.57 -16.48
C GLY A 126 -12.00 -0.19 -15.82
N ALA A 127 -12.48 0.02 -14.60
CA ALA A 127 -12.16 1.21 -13.80
C ALA A 127 -11.04 0.94 -12.77
N CYS A 128 -10.26 1.96 -12.46
CA CYS A 128 -9.27 1.91 -11.39
C CYS A 128 -9.97 1.70 -10.04
N LYS A 129 -9.50 0.74 -9.25
CA LYS A 129 -10.12 0.40 -7.95
C LYS A 129 -10.07 1.54 -6.92
N VAL A 130 -9.21 2.54 -7.12
CA VAL A 130 -9.00 3.66 -6.19
C VAL A 130 -9.61 4.96 -6.68
N CYS A 131 -9.14 5.51 -7.81
CA CYS A 131 -9.63 6.79 -8.32
C CYS A 131 -10.83 6.65 -9.27
N LYS A 132 -11.31 5.42 -9.53
CA LYS A 132 -12.45 5.12 -10.43
C LYS A 132 -12.28 5.59 -11.88
N ARG A 133 -11.08 6.02 -12.27
CA ARG A 133 -10.74 6.37 -13.65
C ARG A 133 -10.77 5.16 -14.57
N LYS A 134 -11.31 5.32 -15.77
CA LYS A 134 -11.25 4.32 -16.85
C LYS A 134 -9.79 3.96 -17.19
N LEU A 135 -9.50 2.65 -17.21
CA LEU A 135 -8.24 2.10 -17.66
C LEU A 135 -8.27 1.96 -19.19
N THR A 136 -7.21 2.41 -19.87
CA THR A 136 -7.21 2.57 -21.34
C THR A 136 -7.24 1.21 -22.04
N HIS A 137 -6.50 0.23 -21.51
CA HIS A 137 -6.70 -1.16 -21.89
C HIS A 137 -7.75 -1.75 -20.96
N ARG A 138 -8.98 -1.92 -21.48
CA ARG A 138 -10.03 -2.74 -20.84
C ARG A 138 -9.69 -4.22 -20.96
N SER A 139 -8.55 -4.59 -20.41
CA SER A 139 -8.20 -5.97 -20.15
C SER A 139 -8.31 -6.16 -18.64
N ASP A 140 -8.93 -7.27 -18.25
CA ASP A 140 -8.94 -7.91 -16.93
C ASP A 140 -7.59 -7.89 -16.19
N ARG A 141 -6.48 -7.62 -16.90
CA ARG A 141 -5.11 -7.56 -16.38
C ARG A 141 -4.82 -6.34 -15.51
N PHE A 142 -5.50 -5.20 -15.68
CA PHE A 142 -5.20 -3.96 -14.95
C PHE A 142 -6.27 -3.59 -13.91
N CYS A 143 -5.83 -3.19 -12.71
CA CYS A 143 -6.68 -2.76 -11.61
C CYS A 143 -6.38 -1.32 -11.14
N PHE A 144 -5.19 -0.81 -11.45
CA PHE A 144 -4.69 0.47 -10.97
C PHE A 144 -4.16 1.31 -12.14
N CYS A 145 -4.38 2.62 -12.07
CA CYS A 145 -3.97 3.52 -13.15
C CYS A 145 -2.59 4.17 -12.93
N SER A 146 -2.02 4.00 -11.74
CA SER A 146 -0.76 4.59 -11.29
C SER A 146 -0.22 3.84 -10.06
N ILE A 147 1.07 4.07 -9.75
CA ILE A 147 1.72 3.53 -8.54
C ILE A 147 1.01 4.01 -7.27
N ALA A 148 0.69 5.30 -7.17
CA ALA A 148 -0.03 5.88 -6.03
C ALA A 148 -1.38 5.20 -5.78
N CYS A 149 -2.13 4.87 -6.84
CA CYS A 149 -3.38 4.13 -6.70
C CYS A 149 -3.16 2.71 -6.15
N LYS A 150 -2.16 1.97 -6.62
CA LYS A 150 -1.85 0.64 -6.07
C LYS A 150 -1.41 0.74 -4.61
N PHE A 151 -0.50 1.67 -4.31
CA PHE A 151 -0.02 1.94 -2.95
C PHE A 151 -1.15 2.27 -1.98
N GLN A 152 -2.07 3.15 -2.38
CA GLN A 152 -3.21 3.53 -1.55
C GLN A 152 -4.15 2.35 -1.28
N ALA A 153 -4.39 1.49 -2.27
CA ALA A 153 -5.22 0.30 -2.10
C ALA A 153 -4.62 -0.69 -1.09
N ILE A 154 -3.31 -0.95 -1.20
CA ILE A 154 -2.57 -1.83 -0.29
C ILE A 154 -2.56 -1.23 1.12
N SER A 155 -2.25 0.06 1.25
CA SER A 155 -2.22 0.76 2.54
C SER A 155 -3.57 0.72 3.26
N ARG A 156 -4.68 0.91 2.53
CA ARG A 156 -6.05 0.78 3.08
C ARG A 156 -6.33 -0.65 3.53
N ARG A 157 -5.97 -1.67 2.73
CA ARG A 157 -6.14 -3.08 3.09
C ARG A 157 -5.37 -3.43 4.37
N ASN A 158 -4.11 -3.02 4.46
CA ASN A 158 -3.26 -3.28 5.63
C ASN A 158 -3.85 -2.63 6.90
N ARG A 159 -4.34 -1.38 6.80
CA ARG A 159 -5.05 -0.71 7.90
C ARG A 159 -6.29 -1.46 8.36
N ILE A 160 -7.10 -1.98 7.43
CA ILE A 160 -8.30 -2.76 7.77
C ILE A 160 -7.91 -4.09 8.44
N GLN A 161 -6.94 -4.82 7.88
CA GLN A 161 -6.47 -6.08 8.45
C GLN A 161 -5.92 -5.90 9.87
N PHE A 162 -5.14 -4.84 10.11
CA PHE A 162 -4.65 -4.51 11.45
C PHE A 162 -5.80 -4.28 12.43
N ARG A 163 -6.80 -3.48 12.05
CA ARG A 163 -8.00 -3.22 12.87
C ARG A 163 -8.78 -4.51 13.17
N LEU A 164 -8.94 -5.39 12.19
CA LEU A 164 -9.63 -6.67 12.37
C LEU A 164 -8.87 -7.61 13.33
N ARG A 165 -7.53 -7.66 13.24
CA ARG A 165 -6.68 -8.42 14.17
C ARG A 165 -6.72 -7.88 15.60
N ALA A 166 -6.72 -6.56 15.77
CA ALA A 166 -6.83 -5.92 17.09
C ALA A 166 -8.18 -6.22 17.77
N LYS A 167 -9.28 -6.22 17.00
CA LYS A 167 -10.61 -6.60 17.50
C LYS A 167 -10.67 -8.06 17.94
N LYS A 168 -10.09 -8.99 17.17
CA LYS A 168 -10.02 -10.42 17.56
C LYS A 168 -9.26 -10.60 18.87
N THR A 169 -8.11 -9.95 19.05
CA THR A 169 -7.31 -10.02 20.28
C THR A 169 -8.07 -9.49 21.50
N SER A 170 -8.90 -8.46 21.31
CA SER A 170 -9.72 -7.87 22.38
C SER A 170 -10.88 -8.79 22.78
N GLN A 171 -11.50 -9.49 21.82
CA GLN A 171 -12.53 -10.50 22.10
C GLN A 171 -11.96 -11.75 22.79
N THR A 172 -10.75 -12.20 22.42
CA THR A 172 -10.11 -13.33 23.10
C THR A 172 -9.74 -13.00 24.55
N LYS A 173 -9.27 -11.77 24.83
CA LYS A 173 -9.02 -11.31 26.21
C LYS A 173 -10.30 -11.19 27.04
N ALA A 174 -11.41 -10.76 26.45
CA ALA A 174 -12.70 -10.70 27.14
C ALA A 174 -13.27 -12.10 27.45
N ALA A 175 -13.10 -13.07 26.56
CA ALA A 175 -13.52 -14.46 26.79
C ALA A 175 -12.68 -15.14 27.90
N VAL A 176 -11.38 -14.87 27.97
CA VAL A 176 -10.50 -15.40 29.03
C VAL A 176 -10.85 -14.82 30.41
N TYR A 177 -11.25 -13.55 30.49
CA TYR A 177 -11.70 -12.93 31.74
C TYR A 177 -13.04 -13.50 32.27
N GLN A 178 -13.89 -14.05 31.40
CA GLN A 178 -15.15 -14.71 31.81
C GLN A 178 -14.96 -16.17 32.25
N GLN A 179 -13.87 -16.82 31.84
CA GLN A 179 -13.50 -18.15 32.33
C GLN A 179 -12.74 -18.10 33.66
N ALA A 180 -12.04 -17.00 33.97
CA ALA A 180 -11.37 -16.80 35.25
C ALA A 180 -12.34 -16.47 36.42
N SER A 181 -13.56 -16.01 36.12
CA SER A 181 -14.58 -15.67 37.14
C SER A 181 -15.56 -16.81 37.47
N THR A 182 -15.43 -17.98 36.85
CA THR A 182 -16.33 -19.13 37.08
C THR A 182 -15.72 -20.26 37.92
N SER A 183 -14.50 -20.09 38.44
CA SER A 183 -13.82 -21.07 39.30
C SER A 183 -13.64 -20.65 40.77
N GLU A 184 -14.43 -19.69 41.27
CA GLU A 184 -14.56 -19.50 42.73
C GLU A 184 -15.53 -20.52 43.33
N SER A 185 -14.92 -21.57 43.89
CA SER A 185 -15.48 -22.63 44.70
C SER A 185 -16.55 -22.14 45.69
N LYS A 186 -17.74 -22.76 45.64
CA LYS A 186 -18.83 -22.58 46.60
C LYS A 186 -18.33 -22.88 48.03
N ARG A 187 -17.93 -21.86 48.79
CA ARG A 187 -17.68 -21.99 50.23
C ARG A 187 -18.99 -22.38 50.92
N LYS A 188 -19.09 -23.64 51.38
CA LYS A 188 -20.16 -24.13 52.26
C LYS A 188 -20.23 -23.22 53.49
N ARG A 189 -21.37 -22.54 53.69
CA ARG A 189 -21.66 -21.79 54.93
C ARG A 189 -21.66 -22.77 56.11
N SER A 190 -20.84 -22.49 57.12
CA SER A 190 -20.88 -23.19 58.41
C SER A 190 -22.22 -22.93 59.12
N ARG A 191 -22.86 -23.98 59.65
CA ARG A 191 -24.11 -23.88 60.40
C ARG A 191 -23.83 -23.19 61.73
N LYS A 192 -24.60 -22.14 62.06
CA LYS A 192 -24.61 -21.50 63.39
C LYS A 192 -24.91 -22.57 64.46
N GLY A 193 -24.08 -22.63 65.49
CA GLY A 193 -24.27 -23.53 66.63
C GLY A 193 -25.58 -23.25 67.39
N VAL A 194 -26.09 -24.29 68.06
CA VAL A 194 -27.32 -24.26 68.86
C VAL A 194 -27.11 -23.42 70.12
N PRO A 195 -28.00 -22.48 70.48
CA PRO A 195 -27.82 -21.64 71.66
C PRO A 195 -28.18 -22.43 72.94
N ARG A 196 -27.29 -22.40 73.95
CA ARG A 196 -27.59 -22.87 75.31
C ARG A 196 -28.10 -21.71 76.16
N ARG A 197 -29.22 -21.94 76.88
CA ARG A 197 -29.73 -21.02 77.92
C ARG A 197 -28.89 -21.16 79.20
N ALA A 198 -28.69 -20.04 79.89
CA ALA A 198 -28.09 -19.98 81.21
C ALA A 198 -29.05 -20.56 82.27
N ILE A 199 -28.48 -21.23 83.26
CA ILE A 199 -29.11 -21.59 84.54
C ILE A 199 -28.76 -20.49 85.53
#